data_AF-A0A6J2PUH3-F1
#
_entry.id   AF-A0A6J2PUH3-F1
#
_cell.length_a   1.000
_cell.length_b   1.000
_cell.length_c   1.000
_cell.angle_alpha   90.00
_cell.angle_beta   90.00
_cell.angle_gamma   90.00
#
_symmetry.space_group_name_H-M   'P 1'
#
loop_
_entity.id
_entity.type
_entity.pdbx_description
1 polymer ?
#
loop_
_entity_poly.entity_id
_entity_poly.type
_entity_poly.pdbx_seq_one_letter_code
_entity_poly.pdbx_strand_id
1 'polypeptide(L)'
;MYVGVFLLQYERPGASPKRNSDGEFSSEPVKRQVDILELKDLEKEYILSRSRLTLAQHHQPSAAIAGSSSAVEMVSLLIQTGLFDSALSVCQTFNLNLTSVFEGLTFKCIKLQFGGEETQNEAWSWLAANQLSSVVNTKESSAADEAWRLLSSYLLRYPCANGQHHRCVINKLLSHGVPLPDWLIKSYKGVDAASLLRLYLNFDLLEAAAELVLEYVDALLGRGHQYFGIERPLSATSSLVWLPYTSIDQLLQTLNETQTNSSMYNKVRDKLDDYHKLVEQTTKRRLVAH
;
A
#
# COMPACT_ATOMS: atom_id res chain seq x y z
N MET A 1 0.41 -30.89 10.59
CA MET A 1 -0.02 -31.57 11.83
C MET A 1 -1.55 -31.61 11.76
N TYR A 2 -2.12 -32.77 11.48
CA TYR A 2 -3.57 -32.93 11.29
C TYR A 2 -4.25 -32.94 12.66
N VAL A 3 -5.29 -32.12 12.85
CA VAL A 3 -6.16 -32.19 14.03
C VAL A 3 -7.46 -32.84 13.59
N GLY A 4 -7.58 -34.15 13.80
CA GLY A 4 -8.81 -34.90 13.54
C GLY A 4 -9.66 -35.00 14.79
N VAL A 5 -10.88 -34.45 14.77
CA VAL A 5 -11.90 -34.76 15.78
C VAL A 5 -12.62 -36.03 15.34
N PHE A 6 -12.27 -37.16 15.96
CA PHE A 6 -12.88 -38.46 15.68
C PHE A 6 -14.11 -38.69 16.57
N LEU A 7 -15.30 -38.79 15.96
CA LEU A 7 -16.46 -39.47 16.55
C LEU A 7 -16.97 -40.50 15.54
N LEU A 8 -16.40 -41.70 15.57
CA LEU A 8 -16.88 -42.86 14.83
C LEU A 8 -18.18 -43.36 15.49
N GLN A 9 -19.32 -43.18 14.82
CA GLN A 9 -20.52 -43.97 15.09
C GLN A 9 -20.57 -45.12 14.08
N TYR A 10 -20.23 -46.32 14.54
CA TYR A 10 -20.37 -47.56 13.78
C TYR A 10 -21.87 -47.91 13.69
N GLU A 11 -22.46 -47.82 12.50
CA GLU A 11 -23.81 -48.35 12.25
C GLU A 11 -23.68 -49.78 11.68
N ARG A 12 -24.29 -50.76 12.37
CA ARG A 12 -24.24 -52.17 11.97
C ARG A 12 -25.15 -52.40 10.74
N PRO A 13 -24.71 -53.16 9.72
CA PRO A 13 -25.58 -53.52 8.60
C PRO A 13 -26.76 -54.35 9.10
N GLY A 14 -27.99 -53.85 8.93
CA GLY A 14 -29.23 -54.55 9.31
C GLY A 14 -30.08 -53.88 10.41
N ALA A 15 -29.76 -52.67 10.87
CA ALA A 15 -30.61 -51.95 11.81
C ALA A 15 -31.91 -51.46 11.13
N SER A 16 -33.06 -51.85 11.68
CA SER A 16 -34.37 -51.37 11.21
C SER A 16 -34.51 -49.85 11.39
N PRO A 17 -35.18 -49.13 10.46
CA PRO A 17 -35.36 -47.69 10.56
C PRO A 17 -36.03 -47.30 11.88
N LYS A 18 -35.36 -46.46 12.69
CA LYS A 18 -35.94 -45.95 13.93
C LYS A 18 -37.05 -44.97 13.58
N ARG A 19 -38.29 -45.32 13.96
CA ARG A 19 -39.46 -44.45 13.88
C ARG A 19 -39.55 -43.62 15.16
N ASN A 20 -39.98 -42.37 15.04
CA ASN A 20 -40.34 -41.56 16.21
C ASN A 20 -41.65 -42.11 16.85
N SER A 21 -42.07 -41.54 17.99
CA SER A 21 -43.29 -41.95 18.71
C SER A 21 -44.57 -41.88 17.86
N ASP A 22 -44.54 -41.11 16.77
CA ASP A 22 -45.66 -40.89 15.85
C ASP A 22 -45.59 -41.80 14.60
N GLY A 23 -44.62 -42.72 14.54
CA GLY A 23 -44.52 -43.73 13.49
C GLY A 23 -43.95 -43.22 12.15
N GLU A 24 -43.49 -41.96 12.10
CA GLU A 24 -42.78 -41.39 10.95
C GLU A 24 -41.31 -41.82 10.95
N PHE A 25 -40.71 -41.93 9.75
CA PHE A 25 -39.28 -42.15 9.62
C PHE A 25 -38.56 -40.96 10.24
N SER A 26 -37.65 -41.20 11.19
CA SER A 26 -36.80 -40.12 11.69
C SER A 26 -36.08 -39.47 10.50
N SER A 27 -36.01 -38.14 10.47
CA SER A 27 -35.20 -37.40 9.50
C SER A 27 -33.84 -38.07 9.34
N GLU A 28 -33.38 -38.19 8.08
CA GLU A 28 -32.11 -38.84 7.76
C GLU A 28 -31.04 -38.38 8.76
N PRO A 29 -30.23 -39.29 9.33
CA PRO A 29 -29.19 -38.90 10.26
C PRO A 29 -28.36 -37.82 9.58
N VAL A 30 -28.27 -36.64 10.22
CA VAL A 30 -27.47 -35.51 9.74
C VAL A 30 -26.12 -36.09 9.33
N LYS A 31 -25.86 -36.18 8.02
CA LYS A 31 -24.60 -36.71 7.50
C LYS A 31 -23.52 -35.85 8.12
N ARG A 32 -22.82 -36.38 9.12
CA ARG A 32 -21.68 -35.71 9.74
C ARG A 32 -20.61 -35.61 8.66
N GLN A 33 -20.59 -34.47 7.99
CA GLN A 33 -19.56 -34.16 7.02
C GLN A 33 -18.27 -33.95 7.81
N VAL A 34 -17.35 -34.91 7.67
CA VAL A 34 -16.02 -34.82 8.27
C VAL A 34 -15.12 -34.13 7.25
N ASP A 35 -14.93 -32.82 7.42
CA ASP A 35 -13.98 -32.05 6.63
C ASP A 35 -12.61 -32.10 7.29
N ILE A 36 -11.60 -32.56 6.54
CA ILE A 36 -10.20 -32.54 6.98
C ILE A 36 -9.67 -31.13 6.71
N LEU A 37 -9.51 -30.34 7.76
CA LEU A 37 -8.98 -28.97 7.68
C LEU A 37 -7.46 -28.96 7.80
N GLU A 38 -6.80 -28.16 6.96
CA GLU A 38 -5.38 -27.86 7.15
C GLU A 38 -5.18 -26.76 8.20
N LEU A 39 -3.97 -26.68 8.75
CA LEU A 39 -3.63 -25.61 9.69
C LEU A 39 -3.86 -24.21 9.08
N LYS A 40 -3.65 -24.07 7.77
CA LYS A 40 -3.90 -22.82 7.03
C LYS A 40 -5.38 -22.46 6.99
N ASP A 41 -6.27 -23.44 6.93
CA ASP A 41 -7.71 -23.21 6.93
C ASP A 41 -8.17 -22.79 8.33
N LEU A 42 -7.62 -23.42 9.37
CA LEU A 42 -7.85 -22.99 10.77
C LEU A 42 -7.32 -21.58 11.03
N GLU A 43 -6.17 -21.21 10.47
CA GLU A 43 -5.62 -19.86 10.58
C GLU A 43 -6.54 -18.84 9.92
N LYS A 44 -7.05 -19.12 8.72
CA LYS A 44 -8.02 -18.26 8.02
C LYS A 44 -9.30 -18.06 8.84
N GLU A 45 -9.87 -19.13 9.37
CA GLU A 45 -11.07 -19.06 10.21
C GLU A 45 -10.82 -18.32 11.53
N TYR A 46 -9.65 -18.54 12.14
CA TYR A 46 -9.22 -17.82 13.35
C TYR A 46 -9.12 -16.32 13.09
N ILE A 47 -8.42 -15.92 12.02
CA ILE A 47 -8.22 -14.51 11.68
C ILE A 47 -9.56 -13.83 11.36
N LEU A 48 -10.45 -14.46 10.58
CA LEU A 48 -11.78 -13.90 10.32
C LEU A 48 -12.61 -13.78 11.60
N SER A 49 -12.65 -14.83 12.41
CA SER A 49 -13.40 -14.83 13.67
C SER A 49 -12.88 -13.76 14.65
N ARG A 50 -11.55 -13.61 14.75
CA ARG A 50 -10.92 -12.57 15.55
C ARG A 50 -11.27 -11.18 15.01
N SER A 51 -11.15 -10.95 13.70
CA SER A 51 -11.50 -9.66 13.10
C SER A 51 -12.96 -9.31 13.28
N ARG A 52 -13.89 -10.28 13.18
CA ARG A 52 -15.32 -10.09 13.45
C ARG A 52 -15.57 -9.66 14.90
N LEU A 53 -14.88 -10.31 15.85
CA LEU A 53 -14.96 -9.95 17.27
C LEU A 53 -14.43 -8.52 17.50
N THR A 54 -13.26 -8.19 16.95
CA THR A 54 -12.69 -6.83 17.07
C THR A 54 -13.61 -5.78 16.47
N LEU A 55 -14.21 -6.06 15.29
CA LEU A 55 -15.17 -5.16 14.66
C LEU A 55 -16.42 -4.96 15.52
N ALA A 56 -16.96 -6.03 16.11
CA ALA A 56 -18.12 -5.93 17.00
C ALA A 56 -17.84 -5.12 18.27
N GLN A 57 -16.63 -5.24 18.83
CA GLN A 57 -16.22 -4.49 20.02
C GLN A 57 -16.11 -2.97 19.75
N HIS A 58 -15.67 -2.58 18.56
CA HIS A 58 -15.46 -1.17 18.21
C HIS A 58 -16.65 -0.51 17.49
N HIS A 59 -17.45 -1.29 16.76
CA HIS A 59 -18.56 -0.77 15.96
C HIS A 59 -19.73 -1.76 15.91
N GLN A 60 -20.58 -1.69 16.95
CA GLN A 60 -21.72 -2.59 17.14
C GLN A 60 -22.66 -2.71 15.92
N PRO A 61 -22.97 -1.64 15.15
CA PRO A 61 -23.83 -1.77 13.97
C PRO A 61 -23.25 -2.66 12.87
N SER A 62 -21.91 -2.72 12.74
CA SER A 62 -21.26 -3.59 11.75
C SER A 62 -21.22 -5.06 12.17
N ALA A 63 -21.46 -5.38 13.45
CA ALA A 63 -21.44 -6.74 13.96
C ALA A 63 -22.48 -7.64 13.27
N ALA A 64 -23.65 -7.07 12.93
CA ALA A 64 -24.74 -7.81 12.27
C ALA A 64 -24.36 -8.29 10.86
N ILE A 65 -23.51 -7.55 10.16
CA ILE A 65 -23.10 -7.83 8.78
C ILE A 65 -21.82 -8.68 8.75
N ALA A 66 -20.96 -8.56 9.77
CA ALA A 66 -19.66 -9.21 9.84
C ALA A 66 -19.73 -10.75 9.82
N GLY A 67 -20.81 -11.34 10.37
CA GLY A 67 -20.98 -12.79 10.48
C GLY A 67 -21.07 -13.51 9.13
N SER A 68 -21.67 -12.87 8.12
CA SER A 68 -21.82 -13.41 6.76
C SER A 68 -20.86 -12.80 5.75
N SER A 69 -20.02 -11.84 6.18
CA SER A 69 -19.08 -11.14 5.30
C SER A 69 -17.97 -12.07 4.81
N SER A 70 -17.69 -11.99 3.51
CA SER A 70 -16.47 -12.54 2.89
C SER A 70 -15.22 -11.82 3.42
N ALA A 71 -14.03 -12.40 3.18
CA ALA A 71 -12.77 -11.78 3.59
C ALA A 71 -12.57 -10.38 2.96
N VAL A 72 -13.02 -10.18 1.72
CA VAL A 72 -12.93 -8.88 1.01
C VAL A 72 -13.85 -7.84 1.64
N GLU A 73 -15.12 -8.21 1.90
CA GLU A 73 -16.08 -7.32 2.57
C GLU A 73 -15.64 -7.00 4.00
N MET A 74 -15.06 -7.99 4.69
CA MET A 74 -14.50 -7.79 6.03
C MET A 74 -13.39 -6.74 6.01
N VAL A 75 -12.47 -6.80 5.04
CA VAL A 75 -11.43 -5.77 4.86
C VAL A 75 -12.04 -4.39 4.65
N SER A 76 -13.07 -4.27 3.81
CA SER A 76 -13.77 -2.99 3.59
C SER A 76 -14.40 -2.45 4.89
N LEU A 77 -15.05 -3.29 5.69
CA LEU A 77 -15.63 -2.90 6.98
C LEU A 77 -14.57 -2.46 8.00
N LEU A 78 -13.44 -3.17 8.06
CA LEU A 78 -12.32 -2.83 8.93
C LEU A 78 -11.69 -1.48 8.53
N ILE A 79 -11.52 -1.22 7.23
CA ILE A 79 -11.02 0.06 6.73
C ILE A 79 -11.96 1.21 7.09
N GLN A 80 -13.27 1.04 6.91
CA GLN A 80 -14.27 2.05 7.23
C GLN A 80 -14.25 2.42 8.72
N THR A 81 -14.20 1.41 9.58
CA THR A 81 -14.12 1.59 11.04
C THR A 81 -12.75 2.05 11.53
N GLY A 82 -11.71 1.97 10.69
CA GLY A 82 -10.35 2.39 11.03
C GLY A 82 -9.55 1.33 11.78
N LEU A 83 -9.88 0.05 11.65
CA LEU A 83 -9.16 -1.10 12.22
C LEU A 83 -8.15 -1.67 11.21
N PHE A 84 -7.15 -0.87 10.83
CA PHE A 84 -6.17 -1.19 9.80
C PHE A 84 -5.24 -2.36 10.12
N ASP A 85 -4.78 -2.54 11.37
CA ASP A 85 -3.97 -3.71 11.75
C ASP A 85 -4.73 -5.01 11.49
N SER A 86 -6.02 -5.03 11.83
CA SER A 86 -6.90 -6.16 11.54
C SER A 86 -7.10 -6.33 10.03
N ALA A 87 -7.28 -5.24 9.28
CA ALA A 87 -7.44 -5.30 7.83
C ALA A 87 -6.18 -5.86 7.15
N LEU A 88 -4.99 -5.42 7.57
CA LEU A 88 -3.70 -5.93 7.11
C LEU A 88 -3.56 -7.43 7.42
N SER A 89 -3.90 -7.85 8.64
CA SER A 89 -3.86 -9.26 9.05
C SER A 89 -4.77 -10.14 8.17
N VAL A 90 -6.00 -9.67 7.86
CA VAL A 90 -6.90 -10.38 6.94
C VAL A 90 -6.30 -10.43 5.54
N CYS A 91 -5.81 -9.31 5.01
CA CYS A 91 -5.21 -9.29 3.67
C CYS A 91 -4.01 -10.24 3.55
N GLN A 92 -3.12 -10.30 4.53
CA GLN A 92 -1.98 -11.21 4.52
C GLN A 92 -2.41 -12.68 4.57
N THR A 93 -3.39 -13.01 5.42
CA THR A 93 -3.85 -14.39 5.61
C THR A 93 -4.59 -14.92 4.38
N PHE A 94 -5.34 -14.06 3.69
CA PHE A 94 -6.11 -14.40 2.50
C PHE A 94 -5.40 -14.04 1.19
N ASN A 95 -4.17 -13.54 1.28
CA ASN A 95 -3.35 -13.12 0.12
C ASN A 95 -4.06 -12.07 -0.76
N LEU A 96 -4.74 -11.12 -0.12
CA LEU A 96 -5.46 -10.01 -0.76
C LEU A 96 -4.54 -8.80 -0.96
N ASN A 97 -4.89 -7.97 -1.94
CA ASN A 97 -4.15 -6.75 -2.23
C ASN A 97 -4.33 -5.70 -1.10
N LEU A 98 -3.23 -5.12 -0.62
CA LEU A 98 -3.20 -4.12 0.45
C LEU A 98 -3.56 -2.70 -0.03
N THR A 99 -3.73 -2.49 -1.34
CA THR A 99 -3.97 -1.17 -1.95
C THR A 99 -5.14 -0.44 -1.28
N SER A 100 -6.27 -1.13 -1.05
CA SER A 100 -7.46 -0.53 -0.42
C SER A 100 -7.21 -0.11 1.03
N VAL A 101 -6.35 -0.84 1.76
CA VAL A 101 -5.97 -0.51 3.14
C VAL A 101 -5.18 0.80 3.17
N PHE A 102 -4.18 0.93 2.28
CA PHE A 102 -3.37 2.15 2.18
C PHE A 102 -4.19 3.34 1.69
N GLU A 103 -5.06 3.18 0.71
CA GLU A 103 -5.96 4.25 0.23
C GLU A 103 -6.93 4.69 1.33
N GLY A 104 -7.50 3.74 2.08
CA GLY A 104 -8.41 4.01 3.18
C GLY A 104 -7.72 4.75 4.34
N LEU A 105 -6.51 4.32 4.72
CA LEU A 105 -5.72 5.01 5.75
C LEU A 105 -5.33 6.41 5.29
N THR A 106 -4.83 6.55 4.07
CA THR A 106 -4.48 7.86 3.49
C THR A 106 -5.67 8.81 3.50
N PHE A 107 -6.86 8.32 3.14
CA PHE A 107 -8.07 9.13 3.17
C PHE A 107 -8.44 9.57 4.60
N LYS A 108 -8.25 8.72 5.62
CA LYS A 108 -8.43 9.14 7.02
C LYS A 108 -7.38 10.18 7.44
N CYS A 109 -6.12 10.06 7.02
CA CYS A 109 -5.09 11.07 7.29
C CYS A 109 -5.46 12.43 6.68
N ILE A 110 -5.91 12.45 5.42
CA ILE A 110 -6.40 13.67 4.75
C ILE A 110 -7.57 14.27 5.53
N LYS A 111 -8.58 13.45 5.86
CA LYS A 111 -9.75 13.91 6.63
C LYS A 111 -9.36 14.51 7.98
N LEU A 112 -8.34 13.96 8.64
CA LEU A 112 -7.86 14.51 9.90
C LEU A 112 -7.13 15.83 9.72
N GLN A 113 -6.25 15.93 8.73
CA GLN A 113 -5.47 17.13 8.47
C GLN A 113 -6.34 18.38 8.23
N PHE A 114 -7.51 18.20 7.59
CA PHE A 114 -8.48 19.26 7.33
C PHE A 114 -9.71 19.20 8.24
N GLY A 115 -9.70 18.31 9.23
CA GLY A 115 -10.81 18.10 10.16
C GLY A 115 -10.79 19.07 11.33
N GLY A 116 -11.94 19.24 11.99
CA GLY A 116 -12.05 20.02 13.21
C GLY A 116 -11.57 19.26 14.45
N GLU A 117 -11.68 19.92 15.61
CA GLU A 117 -11.28 19.34 16.91
C GLU A 117 -12.04 18.05 17.24
N GLU A 118 -13.33 17.97 16.88
CA GLU A 118 -14.14 16.75 17.05
C GLU A 118 -13.54 15.56 16.29
N THR A 119 -13.16 15.77 15.02
CA THR A 119 -12.54 14.72 14.18
C THR A 119 -11.19 14.28 14.75
N GLN A 120 -10.41 15.21 15.29
CA GLN A 120 -9.14 14.91 15.97
C GLN A 120 -9.35 14.09 17.24
N ASN A 121 -10.35 14.44 18.05
CA ASN A 121 -10.66 13.74 19.30
C ASN A 121 -11.17 12.32 19.04
N GLU A 122 -12.06 12.13 18.06
CA GLU A 122 -12.53 10.81 17.65
C GLU A 122 -11.40 9.94 17.12
N ALA A 123 -10.38 10.54 16.47
CA ALA A 123 -9.32 9.78 15.84
C ALA A 123 -8.43 9.01 16.79
N TRP A 124 -8.24 9.50 18.02
CA TRP A 124 -7.45 8.79 19.03
C TRP A 124 -7.98 7.39 19.31
N SER A 125 -9.30 7.19 19.22
CA SER A 125 -9.91 5.87 19.45
C SER A 125 -9.45 4.82 18.43
N TRP A 126 -9.44 5.16 17.14
CA TRP A 126 -9.02 4.24 16.10
C TRP A 126 -7.50 4.18 15.99
N LEU A 127 -6.77 5.27 16.25
CA LEU A 127 -5.29 5.25 16.29
C LEU A 127 -4.78 4.30 17.38
N ALA A 128 -5.38 4.34 18.57
CA ALA A 128 -5.04 3.42 19.66
C ALA A 128 -5.33 1.94 19.31
N ALA A 129 -6.30 1.68 18.43
CA ALA A 129 -6.63 0.34 17.96
C ALA A 129 -5.61 -0.23 16.95
N ASN A 130 -4.75 0.61 16.35
CA ASN A 130 -3.77 0.22 15.32
C ASN A 130 -2.33 0.23 15.85
N GLN A 131 -2.16 -0.37 17.03
CA GLN A 131 -0.94 -0.33 17.84
C GLN A 131 0.35 -0.51 17.03
N LEU A 132 1.01 0.60 16.74
CA LEU A 132 2.46 0.63 16.65
C LEU A 132 2.98 0.78 18.07
N SER A 133 3.75 -0.19 18.54
CA SER A 133 4.41 -0.17 19.86
C SER A 133 5.49 0.92 20.01
N SER A 134 5.43 2.02 19.24
CA SER A 134 6.37 3.14 19.30
C SER A 134 5.71 4.50 19.43
N VAL A 135 4.42 4.57 19.80
CA VAL A 135 3.80 5.86 20.12
C VAL A 135 4.39 6.39 21.42
N VAL A 136 5.54 7.04 21.31
CA VAL A 136 5.97 8.03 22.29
C VAL A 136 4.92 9.13 22.18
N ASN A 137 4.01 9.14 23.15
CA ASN A 137 3.10 10.26 23.39
C ASN A 137 3.97 11.43 23.88
N THR A 138 4.70 12.05 22.97
CA THR A 138 5.30 13.36 23.22
C THR A 138 4.15 14.34 23.33
N LYS A 139 4.12 15.16 24.38
CA LYS A 139 3.00 16.03 24.79
C LYS A 139 2.54 17.08 23.75
N GLU A 140 2.99 17.01 22.51
CA GLU A 140 2.83 18.03 21.46
C GLU A 140 2.39 17.47 20.09
N SER A 141 2.10 16.17 19.94
CA SER A 141 1.72 15.59 18.63
C SER A 141 0.20 15.55 18.44
N SER A 142 -0.30 16.05 17.30
CA SER A 142 -1.73 15.98 16.96
C SER A 142 -2.13 14.57 16.49
N ALA A 143 -3.44 14.27 16.45
CA ALA A 143 -3.90 12.97 15.94
C ALA A 143 -3.61 12.82 14.44
N ALA A 144 -3.59 13.93 13.68
CA ALA A 144 -3.14 13.94 12.29
C ALA A 144 -1.67 13.51 12.17
N ASP A 145 -0.78 14.06 13.01
CA ASP A 145 0.65 13.69 12.98
C ASP A 145 0.85 12.21 13.26
N GLU A 146 0.11 11.67 14.22
CA GLU A 146 0.16 10.24 14.53
C GLU A 146 -0.37 9.38 13.38
N ALA A 147 -1.45 9.80 12.72
CA ALA A 147 -1.99 9.10 11.56
C ALA A 147 -1.00 9.07 10.38
N TRP A 148 -0.27 10.17 10.14
CA TRP A 148 0.79 10.20 9.13
C TRP A 148 1.97 9.31 9.50
N ARG A 149 2.36 9.27 10.78
CA ARG A 149 3.40 8.38 11.28
C ARG A 149 3.00 6.92 11.13
N LEU A 150 1.74 6.61 11.41
CA LEU A 150 1.15 5.28 11.22
C LEU A 150 1.26 4.85 9.75
N LEU A 151 0.80 5.70 8.81
CA LEU A 151 0.89 5.44 7.37
C LEU A 151 2.33 5.20 6.91
N SER A 152 3.27 6.04 7.36
CA SER A 152 4.70 5.89 7.05
C SER A 152 5.26 4.56 7.53
N SER A 153 4.93 4.16 8.77
CA SER A 153 5.37 2.88 9.32
C SER A 153 4.82 1.66 8.55
N TYR A 154 3.58 1.74 8.07
CA TYR A 154 2.96 0.65 7.32
C TYR A 154 3.58 0.52 5.94
N LEU A 155 3.89 1.64 5.27
CA LEU A 155 4.59 1.61 3.99
C LEU A 155 5.99 0.99 4.13
N LEU A 156 6.67 1.24 5.25
CA LEU A 156 7.97 0.63 5.55
C LEU A 156 7.84 -0.87 5.88
N ARG A 157 6.83 -1.25 6.64
CA ARG A 157 6.60 -2.65 7.07
C ARG A 157 6.13 -3.55 5.93
N TYR A 158 5.42 -3.00 4.95
CA TYR A 158 4.88 -3.73 3.80
C TYR A 158 5.42 -3.17 2.48
N PRO A 159 6.73 -3.37 2.18
CA PRO A 159 7.30 -2.93 0.92
C PRO A 159 6.70 -3.73 -0.24
N CYS A 160 6.58 -3.08 -1.41
CA CYS A 160 6.18 -3.72 -2.64
C CYS A 160 7.25 -3.46 -3.70
N ALA A 161 7.74 -4.50 -4.38
CA ALA A 161 8.86 -4.40 -5.30
C ALA A 161 8.63 -3.40 -6.45
N ASN A 162 7.38 -3.23 -6.87
CA ASN A 162 6.97 -2.29 -7.92
C ASN A 162 6.53 -0.92 -7.37
N GLY A 163 6.70 -0.66 -6.07
CA GLY A 163 6.28 0.58 -5.42
C GLY A 163 4.76 0.83 -5.38
N GLN A 164 3.92 -0.18 -5.65
CA GLN A 164 2.47 -0.01 -5.80
C GLN A 164 1.79 0.66 -4.59
N HIS A 165 2.19 0.31 -3.36
CA HIS A 165 1.61 0.93 -2.16
C HIS A 165 1.95 2.42 -2.06
N HIS A 166 3.18 2.82 -2.37
CA HIS A 166 3.55 4.24 -2.42
C HIS A 166 2.78 4.96 -3.53
N ARG A 167 2.69 4.34 -4.70
CA ARG A 167 1.96 4.89 -5.85
C ARG A 167 0.49 5.13 -5.55
N CYS A 168 -0.21 4.21 -4.89
CA CYS A 168 -1.63 4.40 -4.56
C CYS A 168 -1.82 5.53 -3.54
N VAL A 169 -0.96 5.62 -2.52
CA VAL A 169 -0.97 6.71 -1.53
C VAL A 169 -0.74 8.06 -2.22
N ILE A 170 0.31 8.18 -3.04
CA ILE A 170 0.62 9.42 -3.79
C ILE A 170 -0.54 9.81 -4.69
N ASN A 171 -1.05 8.88 -5.50
CA ASN A 171 -2.17 9.14 -6.39
C ASN A 171 -3.40 9.62 -5.62
N LYS A 172 -3.68 9.02 -4.45
CA LYS A 172 -4.78 9.44 -3.57
C LYS A 172 -4.56 10.86 -3.06
N LEU A 173 -3.38 11.20 -2.56
CA LEU A 173 -3.05 12.55 -2.08
C LEU A 173 -3.23 13.61 -3.16
N LEU A 174 -2.65 13.36 -4.33
CA LEU A 174 -2.74 14.28 -5.46
C LEU A 174 -4.18 14.45 -5.97
N SER A 175 -4.98 13.36 -5.98
CA SER A 175 -6.40 13.43 -6.35
C SER A 175 -7.26 14.27 -5.39
N HIS A 176 -6.77 14.48 -4.16
CA HIS A 176 -7.41 15.33 -3.16
C HIS A 176 -6.74 16.72 -3.07
N GLY A 177 -5.78 17.04 -3.93
CA GLY A 177 -5.06 18.31 -3.92
C GLY A 177 -4.17 18.52 -2.70
N VAL A 178 -3.76 17.43 -2.03
CA VAL A 178 -2.92 17.49 -0.82
C VAL A 178 -1.45 17.41 -1.23
N PRO A 179 -0.58 18.33 -0.75
CA PRO A 179 0.84 18.28 -1.05
C PRO A 179 1.47 16.99 -0.49
N LEU A 180 2.42 16.43 -1.22
CA LEU A 180 3.08 15.19 -0.83
C LEU A 180 4.07 15.45 0.33
N PRO A 181 4.04 14.65 1.42
CA PRO A 181 5.06 14.74 2.45
C PRO A 181 6.46 14.39 1.94
N ASP A 182 7.49 15.11 2.39
CA ASP A 182 8.89 14.90 1.96
C ASP A 182 9.38 13.47 2.19
N TRP A 183 9.00 12.86 3.31
CA TRP A 183 9.38 11.48 3.63
C TRP A 183 8.82 10.49 2.59
N LEU A 184 7.64 10.76 2.03
CA LEU A 184 6.99 9.91 1.05
C LEU A 184 7.65 10.04 -0.32
N ILE A 185 7.94 11.28 -0.73
CA ILE A 185 8.70 11.57 -1.95
C ILE A 185 10.07 10.88 -1.89
N LYS A 186 10.80 11.07 -0.78
CA LYS A 186 12.13 10.48 -0.57
C LYS A 186 12.08 8.95 -0.62
N SER A 187 11.11 8.34 0.05
CA SER A 187 10.94 6.88 0.03
C SER A 187 10.68 6.37 -1.39
N TYR A 188 9.79 7.03 -2.14
CA TYR A 188 9.39 6.58 -3.47
C TYR A 188 10.43 6.87 -4.56
N LYS A 189 11.23 7.95 -4.43
CA LYS A 189 12.37 8.23 -5.31
C LYS A 189 13.36 7.05 -5.35
N GLY A 190 13.59 6.39 -4.20
CA GLY A 190 14.44 5.22 -4.10
C GLY A 190 13.84 3.93 -4.68
N VAL A 191 12.53 3.92 -4.98
CA VAL A 191 11.82 2.74 -5.52
C VAL A 191 11.55 2.90 -7.01
N ASP A 192 10.90 3.99 -7.44
CA ASP A 192 10.55 4.23 -8.83
C ASP A 192 10.34 5.73 -9.13
N ALA A 193 11.45 6.43 -9.39
CA ALA A 193 11.43 7.84 -9.77
C ALA A 193 10.75 8.12 -11.12
N ALA A 194 10.77 7.17 -12.06
CA ALA A 194 10.11 7.32 -13.35
C ALA A 194 8.58 7.31 -13.20
N SER A 195 8.04 6.44 -12.34
CA SER A 195 6.63 6.46 -11.98
C SER A 195 6.24 7.73 -11.22
N LEU A 196 7.11 8.26 -10.35
CA LEU A 196 6.85 9.54 -9.69
C LEU A 196 6.74 10.69 -10.68
N LEU A 197 7.63 10.76 -11.68
CA LEU A 197 7.57 11.77 -12.74
C LEU A 197 6.25 11.72 -13.49
N ARG A 198 5.80 10.51 -13.87
CA ARG A 198 4.50 10.31 -14.52
C ARG A 198 3.33 10.77 -13.65
N LEU A 199 3.39 10.54 -12.33
CA LEU A 199 2.36 11.04 -11.42
C LEU A 199 2.34 12.57 -11.40
N TYR A 200 3.49 13.23 -11.28
CA TYR A 200 3.52 14.70 -11.31
C TYR A 200 2.95 15.27 -12.61
N LEU A 201 3.29 14.67 -13.76
CA LEU A 201 2.73 15.07 -15.05
C LEU A 201 1.21 14.85 -15.12
N ASN A 202 0.71 13.70 -14.64
CA ASN A 202 -0.72 13.39 -14.66
C ASN A 202 -1.57 14.35 -13.81
N PHE A 203 -0.97 15.02 -12.83
CA PHE A 203 -1.63 15.99 -11.96
C PHE A 203 -1.17 17.44 -12.25
N ASP A 204 -0.55 17.69 -13.42
CA ASP A 204 -0.07 19.00 -13.87
C ASP A 204 0.88 19.72 -12.89
N LEU A 205 1.61 18.96 -12.07
CA LEU A 205 2.63 19.45 -11.15
C LEU A 205 3.96 19.66 -11.88
N LEU A 206 3.97 20.58 -12.85
CA LEU A 206 5.10 20.81 -13.76
C LEU A 206 6.39 21.23 -13.05
N GLU A 207 6.27 22.04 -11.98
CA GLU A 207 7.42 22.52 -11.22
C GLU A 207 8.15 21.37 -10.51
N ALA A 208 7.40 20.59 -9.72
CA ALA A 208 7.92 19.40 -9.04
C ALA A 208 8.44 18.34 -10.03
N ALA A 209 7.80 18.19 -11.20
CA ALA A 209 8.26 17.30 -12.25
C ALA A 209 9.65 17.70 -12.79
N ALA A 210 9.85 18.99 -13.06
CA ALA A 210 11.14 19.49 -13.54
C ALA A 210 12.24 19.40 -12.49
N GLU A 211 11.95 19.73 -11.23
CA GLU A 211 12.89 19.55 -10.12
C GLU A 211 13.31 18.09 -9.98
N LEU A 212 12.34 17.16 -10.06
CA LEU A 212 12.63 15.72 -10.04
C LEU A 212 13.54 15.30 -11.19
N VAL A 213 13.32 15.81 -12.42
CA VAL A 213 14.17 15.50 -13.58
C VAL A 213 15.59 16.04 -13.37
N LEU A 214 15.73 17.27 -12.88
CA LEU A 214 17.04 17.86 -12.60
C LEU A 214 17.83 17.03 -11.57
N GLU A 215 17.18 16.69 -10.46
CA GLU A 215 17.76 15.82 -9.43
C GLU A 215 18.09 14.42 -9.96
N TYR A 216 17.22 13.85 -10.80
CA TYR A 216 17.42 12.50 -11.32
C TYR A 216 18.59 12.44 -12.31
N VAL A 217 18.75 13.47 -13.16
CA VAL A 217 19.91 13.61 -14.03
C VAL A 217 21.18 13.78 -13.19
N ASP A 218 21.16 14.62 -12.14
CA ASP A 218 22.29 14.76 -11.21
C ASP A 218 22.66 13.43 -10.53
N ALA A 219 21.66 12.64 -10.12
CA ALA A 219 21.84 11.31 -9.55
C ALA A 219 22.52 10.36 -10.54
N LEU A 220 22.14 10.37 -11.82
CA LEU A 220 22.81 9.57 -12.85
C LEU A 220 24.25 10.03 -13.10
N LEU A 221 24.52 11.33 -12.97
CA LEU A 221 25.87 11.89 -13.04
C LEU A 221 26.69 11.66 -11.75
N GLY A 222 26.15 10.95 -10.77
CA GLY A 222 26.84 10.55 -9.53
C GLY A 222 26.63 11.47 -8.34
N ARG A 223 25.78 12.51 -8.45
CA ARG A 223 25.47 13.42 -7.35
C ARG A 223 24.17 13.02 -6.67
N GLY A 224 24.22 12.54 -5.43
CA GLY A 224 23.00 12.16 -4.71
C GLY A 224 22.34 10.88 -5.22
N HIS A 225 23.09 10.02 -5.95
CA HIS A 225 22.59 8.77 -6.53
C HIS A 225 21.94 7.81 -5.51
N GLN A 226 22.36 7.87 -4.24
CA GLN A 226 21.80 7.11 -3.13
C GLN A 226 20.32 7.43 -2.87
N TYR A 227 19.87 8.66 -3.13
CA TYR A 227 18.47 9.07 -2.94
C TYR A 227 17.52 8.44 -3.96
N PHE A 228 18.06 7.96 -5.09
CA PHE A 228 17.32 7.34 -6.19
C PHE A 228 17.50 5.82 -6.26
N GLY A 229 18.14 5.20 -5.25
CA GLY A 229 18.41 3.77 -5.26
C GLY A 229 19.39 3.32 -6.35
N ILE A 230 20.17 4.25 -6.92
CA ILE A 230 21.11 3.96 -8.01
C ILE A 230 22.43 3.50 -7.39
N GLU A 231 22.72 2.19 -7.48
CA GLU A 231 23.96 1.62 -6.93
C GLU A 231 25.21 2.06 -7.70
N ARG A 232 25.10 2.15 -9.03
CA ARG A 232 26.22 2.49 -9.91
C ARG A 232 25.81 3.61 -10.86
N PRO A 233 26.15 4.88 -10.55
CA PRO A 233 25.93 5.99 -11.47
C PRO A 233 26.77 5.82 -12.74
N LEU A 234 26.58 6.71 -13.71
CA LEU A 234 27.31 6.70 -14.97
C LEU A 234 28.82 6.63 -14.72
N SER A 235 29.42 5.54 -15.20
CA SER A 235 30.85 5.29 -15.16
C SER A 235 31.25 4.50 -16.39
N ALA A 236 32.51 4.63 -16.82
CA ALA A 236 33.04 3.95 -18.01
C ALA A 236 32.90 2.42 -17.96
N THR A 237 32.75 1.85 -16.77
CA THR A 237 32.70 0.41 -16.49
C THR A 237 31.32 -0.10 -16.06
N SER A 238 30.31 0.76 -15.93
CA SER A 238 28.98 0.40 -15.41
C SER A 238 27.89 0.29 -16.48
N SER A 239 26.83 -0.45 -16.16
CA SER A 239 25.60 -0.50 -16.96
C SER A 239 24.87 0.85 -16.88
N LEU A 240 24.32 1.30 -18.01
CA LEU A 240 23.60 2.57 -18.11
C LEU A 240 22.20 2.42 -17.47
N VAL A 241 21.92 3.21 -16.44
CA VAL A 241 20.54 3.46 -16.00
C VAL A 241 19.95 4.51 -16.95
N TRP A 242 18.87 4.14 -17.65
CA TRP A 242 18.24 4.98 -18.66
C TRP A 242 17.23 5.95 -18.05
N LEU A 243 17.21 7.18 -18.57
CA LEU A 243 16.19 8.18 -18.25
C LEU A 243 14.82 7.80 -18.84
N PRO A 244 13.71 8.17 -18.20
CA PRO A 244 12.37 8.02 -18.74
C PRO A 244 12.10 9.09 -19.81
N TYR A 245 12.76 8.95 -20.96
CA TYR A 245 12.76 9.94 -22.05
C TYR A 245 11.36 10.37 -22.48
N THR A 246 10.43 9.43 -22.61
CA THR A 246 9.05 9.75 -23.03
C THR A 246 8.35 10.73 -22.07
N SER A 247 8.53 10.56 -20.76
CA SER A 247 7.97 11.46 -19.75
C SER A 247 8.73 12.79 -19.69
N ILE A 248 10.04 12.79 -19.94
CA ILE A 248 10.84 14.01 -20.01
C ILE A 248 10.47 14.84 -21.24
N ASP A 249 10.26 14.20 -22.39
CA ASP A 249 9.85 14.87 -23.62
C ASP A 249 8.45 15.49 -23.46
N GLN A 250 7.52 14.77 -22.82
CA GLN A 250 6.21 15.30 -22.44
C GLN A 250 6.32 16.51 -21.51
N LEU A 251 7.21 16.46 -20.51
CA LEU A 251 7.48 17.59 -19.63
C LEU A 251 8.04 18.79 -20.43
N LEU A 252 9.02 18.57 -21.29
CA LEU A 252 9.61 19.64 -22.09
C LEU A 252 8.59 20.29 -23.02
N GLN A 253 7.71 19.48 -23.64
CA GLN A 253 6.63 19.98 -24.47
C GLN A 253 5.66 20.86 -23.67
N THR A 254 5.15 20.36 -22.54
CA THR A 254 4.20 21.08 -21.68
C THR A 254 4.79 22.36 -21.09
N LEU A 255 6.07 22.34 -20.70
CA LEU A 255 6.80 23.53 -20.23
C LEU A 255 6.99 24.57 -21.33
N ASN A 256 7.25 24.16 -22.58
CA ASN A 256 7.46 25.06 -23.70
C ASN A 256 6.16 25.76 -24.16
N GLU A 257 5.03 25.06 -24.08
CA GLU A 257 3.71 25.63 -24.39
C GLU A 257 3.30 26.72 -23.37
N THR A 258 3.84 26.67 -22.14
CA THR A 258 3.49 27.57 -21.05
C THR A 258 4.55 28.68 -20.90
N GLN A 259 4.27 29.91 -21.37
CA GLN A 259 5.24 31.02 -21.36
C GLN A 259 5.86 31.35 -19.99
N THR A 260 5.15 31.06 -18.88
CA THR A 260 5.63 31.30 -17.51
C THR A 260 6.79 30.37 -17.11
N ASN A 261 6.94 29.23 -17.78
CA ASN A 261 7.86 28.17 -17.39
C ASN A 261 9.15 28.13 -18.23
N SER A 262 9.40 29.17 -19.02
CA SER A 262 10.57 29.26 -19.91
C SER A 262 11.91 29.09 -19.17
N SER A 263 12.02 29.61 -17.93
CA SER A 263 13.23 29.45 -17.12
C SER A 263 13.48 27.99 -16.74
N MET A 264 12.43 27.24 -16.41
CA MET A 264 12.49 25.83 -16.03
C MET A 264 12.76 24.94 -17.24
N TYR A 265 12.10 25.22 -18.36
CA TYR A 265 12.36 24.57 -19.64
C TYR A 265 13.85 24.64 -20.02
N ASN A 266 14.43 25.84 -19.99
CA ASN A 266 15.85 26.02 -20.32
C ASN A 266 16.75 25.25 -19.35
N LYS A 267 16.49 25.30 -18.03
CA LYS A 267 17.26 24.54 -17.04
C LYS A 267 17.25 23.03 -17.31
N VAL A 268 16.07 22.46 -17.56
CA VAL A 268 15.93 21.02 -17.83
C VAL A 268 16.64 20.65 -19.13
N ARG A 269 16.44 21.42 -20.21
CA ARG A 269 17.11 21.21 -21.50
C ARG A 269 18.63 21.26 -21.36
N ASP A 270 19.16 22.33 -20.76
CA ASP A 270 20.61 22.51 -20.64
C ASP A 270 21.23 21.38 -19.81
N LYS A 271 20.52 20.90 -18.78
CA LYS A 271 20.95 19.75 -17.96
C LYS A 271 20.97 18.44 -18.75
N LEU A 272 19.98 18.22 -19.60
CA LEU A 272 19.93 17.03 -20.47
C LEU A 272 21.02 17.07 -21.54
N ASP A 273 21.34 18.24 -22.09
CA ASP A 273 22.43 18.40 -23.03
C ASP A 273 23.79 18.06 -22.39
N ASP A 274 24.02 18.50 -21.15
CA ASP A 274 25.21 18.13 -20.38
C ASP A 274 25.30 16.62 -20.14
N TYR A 275 24.18 16.00 -19.79
CA TYR A 275 24.07 14.55 -19.64
C TYR A 275 24.40 13.81 -20.95
N HIS A 276 23.80 14.21 -22.07
CA HIS A 276 24.03 13.58 -23.37
C HIS A 276 25.49 13.68 -23.83
N LYS A 277 26.12 14.86 -23.65
CA LYS A 277 27.55 15.04 -23.94
C LYS A 277 28.41 14.09 -23.12
N LEU A 278 28.12 13.92 -21.83
CA LEU A 278 28.90 13.03 -20.98
C LEU A 278 28.68 11.56 -21.36
N VAL A 279 27.44 11.15 -21.64
CA VAL A 279 27.13 9.79 -22.11
C VAL A 279 27.86 9.49 -23.42
N GLU A 280 27.88 10.43 -24.36
CA GLU A 280 28.60 10.28 -25.63
C GLU A 280 30.11 10.09 -25.40
N GLN A 281 30.73 10.93 -24.56
CA GLN A 281 32.15 10.80 -24.21
C GLN A 281 32.48 9.47 -23.53
N THR A 282 31.63 9.05 -22.59
CA THR A 282 31.82 7.82 -21.82
C THR A 282 31.67 6.58 -22.70
N THR A 283 30.69 6.60 -23.60
CA THR A 283 30.45 5.53 -24.58
C THR A 283 31.62 5.42 -25.56
N LYS A 284 32.12 6.54 -26.10
CA LYS A 284 33.32 6.56 -26.96
C LYS A 284 34.54 5.96 -26.25
N ARG A 285 34.81 6.33 -24.99
CA ARG A 285 35.92 5.77 -24.22
C ARG A 285 35.80 4.27 -24.00
N ARG A 286 34.58 3.76 -23.77
CA ARG A 286 34.33 2.32 -23.60
C ARG A 286 34.57 1.55 -24.90
N LEU A 287 34.16 2.11 -26.05
CA LEU A 287 34.39 1.49 -27.36
C LEU A 287 35.87 1.44 -27.75
N VAL A 288 36.69 2.37 -27.26
CA VAL A 288 38.15 2.40 -27.49
C VAL A 288 38.92 1.46 -26.55
N ALA A 289 38.34 1.10 -25.41
CA ALA A 289 38.97 0.23 -24.39
C ALA A 289 38.72 -1.28 -24.61
N HIS A 290 37.95 -1.63 -25.64
CA HIS A 290 37.69 -3.00 -26.10
C HIS A 290 38.32 -3.23 -27.48
#